data_AF-A0A4S0FY34-F1
#
_entry.id   AF-A0A4S0FY34-F1
#
_cell.length_a   1.000
_cell.length_b   1.000
_cell.length_c   1.000
_cell.angle_alpha   90.00
_cell.angle_beta   90.00
_cell.angle_gamma   90.00
#
_symmetry.space_group_name_H-M   'P 1'
#
loop_
_entity.id
_entity.type
_entity.pdbx_description
1 polymer ?
#
loop_
_entity_poly.entity_id
_entity_poly.type
_entity_poly.pdbx_seq_one_letter_code
_entity_poly.pdbx_strand_id
1 'polypeptide(L)'
;SEKAVSMIAIHAHDIPHIFPADVIAEADAVKPAALAGREDWRELPLITIDPADAKDHDDAVFATPDTDEKNPGGVLVTVAIADVAAYVRYGTALDREALKRGNSVYFP
;
A
#
# COMPACT_ATOMS: atom_id res chain seq x y z
N SER A 1 9.50 5.05 -29.05
CA SER A 1 9.63 3.98 -28.04
C SER A 1 8.54 4.17 -27.01
N GLU A 2 8.16 3.12 -26.27
CA GLU A 2 7.16 3.21 -25.18
C GLU A 2 7.48 4.35 -24.20
N LYS A 3 8.75 4.48 -23.81
CA LYS A 3 9.24 5.61 -22.99
C LYS A 3 8.88 7.00 -23.55
N ALA A 4 8.99 7.21 -24.87
CA ALA A 4 8.65 8.50 -25.46
C ALA A 4 7.14 8.78 -25.41
N VAL A 5 6.30 7.74 -25.56
CA VAL A 5 4.84 7.84 -25.46
C VAL A 5 4.42 8.15 -24.02
N SER A 6 4.99 7.45 -23.04
CA SER A 6 4.72 7.70 -21.61
C SER A 6 5.11 9.12 -21.20
N MET A 7 6.27 9.62 -21.66
CA MET A 7 6.68 11.00 -21.36
C MET A 7 5.75 12.05 -21.99
N ILE A 8 5.24 11.82 -23.19
CA ILE A 8 4.24 12.71 -23.82
C ILE A 8 2.95 12.70 -23.00
N ALA A 9 2.46 11.53 -22.58
CA ALA A 9 1.25 11.42 -21.76
C ALA A 9 1.40 12.12 -20.39
N ILE A 10 2.56 11.94 -19.73
CA ILE A 10 2.89 12.63 -18.48
C ILE A 10 2.77 14.16 -18.64
N HIS A 11 3.33 14.71 -19.71
CA HIS A 11 3.29 16.16 -19.95
C HIS A 11 1.92 16.65 -20.40
N ALA A 12 1.23 15.90 -21.27
CA ALA A 12 -0.07 16.31 -21.82
C ALA A 12 -1.20 16.30 -20.78
N HIS A 13 -1.07 15.48 -19.73
CA HIS A 13 -2.05 15.35 -18.65
C HIS A 13 -1.55 15.92 -17.31
N ASP A 14 -0.44 16.66 -17.32
CA ASP A 14 0.17 17.26 -16.13
C ASP A 14 0.35 16.26 -14.96
N ILE A 15 0.72 15.02 -15.27
CA ILE A 15 0.89 13.96 -14.28
C ILE A 15 2.14 14.26 -13.44
N PRO A 16 2.03 14.44 -12.11
CA PRO A 16 3.19 14.65 -11.27
C PRO A 16 4.10 13.42 -11.27
N HIS A 17 5.32 13.56 -11.80
CA HIS A 17 6.27 12.44 -11.94
C HIS A 17 7.57 12.66 -11.17
N ILE A 18 7.83 13.87 -10.69
CA ILE A 18 9.00 14.20 -9.85
C ILE A 18 8.54 14.37 -8.41
N PHE A 19 9.15 13.65 -7.48
CA PHE A 19 8.91 13.84 -6.05
C PHE A 19 9.66 15.08 -5.54
N PRO A 20 8.99 15.99 -4.80
CA PRO A 20 9.65 17.08 -4.11
C PRO A 20 10.71 16.61 -3.10
N ALA A 21 11.73 17.44 -2.84
CA ALA A 21 12.84 17.07 -1.96
C ALA A 21 12.43 16.86 -0.50
N ASP A 22 11.45 17.62 0.00
CA ASP A 22 10.89 17.46 1.35
C ASP A 22 10.10 16.15 1.50
N VAL A 23 9.42 15.71 0.45
CA VAL A 23 8.73 14.40 0.39
C VAL A 23 9.74 13.26 0.49
N ILE A 24 10.83 13.31 -0.28
CA ILE A 24 11.90 12.30 -0.22
C ILE A 24 12.56 12.30 1.16
N ALA A 25 12.90 13.47 1.70
CA ALA A 25 13.50 13.57 3.03
C ALA A 25 12.60 13.03 4.14
N GLU A 26 11.28 13.26 4.06
CA GLU A 26 10.31 12.69 4.99
C GLU A 26 10.25 11.16 4.86
N ALA A 27 10.19 10.63 3.64
CA ALA A 27 10.19 9.18 3.38
C ALA A 27 11.46 8.49 3.90
N ASP A 28 12.64 9.07 3.65
CA ASP A 28 13.93 8.52 4.10
C ASP A 28 14.07 8.52 5.63
N ALA A 29 13.34 9.40 6.33
CA ALA A 29 13.35 9.48 7.79
C ALA A 29 12.38 8.49 8.48
N VAL A 30 11.53 7.80 7.71
CA VAL A 30 10.54 6.85 8.24
C VAL A 30 11.24 5.70 8.95
N LYS A 31 10.71 5.33 10.11
CA LYS A 31 11.13 4.15 10.88
C LYS A 31 10.02 3.09 10.83
N PRO A 32 10.37 1.79 10.92
CA PRO A 32 9.37 0.73 10.99
C PRO A 32 8.36 0.96 12.12
N ALA A 33 7.08 0.68 11.84
CA ALA A 33 6.03 0.76 12.85
C ALA A 33 6.33 -0.15 14.05
N ALA A 34 6.12 0.36 15.26
CA ALA A 34 6.26 -0.41 16.49
C ALA A 34 5.05 -1.33 16.72
N LEU A 35 5.26 -2.41 17.47
CA LEU A 35 4.20 -3.32 17.91
C LEU A 35 3.35 -2.73 19.05
N ALA A 36 3.84 -1.69 19.73
CA ALA A 36 3.14 -1.08 20.85
C ALA A 36 1.75 -0.56 20.44
N GLY A 37 0.70 -1.05 21.10
CA GLY A 37 -0.69 -0.69 20.78
C GLY A 37 -1.30 -1.47 19.61
N ARG A 38 -0.61 -2.49 19.08
CA ARG A 38 -1.12 -3.39 18.05
C ARG A 38 -1.30 -4.80 18.62
N GLU A 39 -2.29 -5.51 18.10
CA GLU A 39 -2.35 -6.96 18.30
C GLU A 39 -1.25 -7.65 17.50
N ASP A 40 -0.70 -8.73 18.03
CA ASP A 40 0.38 -9.47 17.38
C ASP A 40 -0.18 -10.65 16.58
N TRP A 41 -0.19 -10.49 15.26
CA TRP A 41 -0.70 -11.48 14.30
C TRP A 41 0.42 -12.15 13.51
N ARG A 42 1.69 -12.03 13.93
CA ARG A 42 2.85 -12.53 13.19
C ARG A 42 2.91 -14.05 13.01
N GLU A 43 2.23 -14.79 13.88
CA GLU A 43 2.12 -16.27 13.78
C GLU A 43 1.00 -16.72 12.84
N LEU A 44 0.13 -15.81 12.39
CA LEU A 44 -0.88 -16.13 11.39
C LEU A 44 -0.21 -16.28 10.02
N PRO A 45 -0.43 -17.40 9.29
CA PRO A 45 0.27 -17.65 8.03
C PRO A 45 -0.38 -16.89 6.87
N LEU A 46 -0.34 -15.56 6.96
CA LEU A 46 -0.79 -14.63 5.92
C LEU A 46 0.11 -14.77 4.69
N ILE A 47 -0.51 -14.72 3.50
CA ILE A 47 0.17 -14.70 2.21
C ILE A 47 -0.31 -13.52 1.37
N THR A 48 0.53 -13.05 0.46
CA THR A 48 0.14 -12.12 -0.63
C THR A 48 0.08 -12.90 -1.94
N ILE A 49 -0.77 -12.48 -2.88
CA ILE A 49 -0.91 -13.12 -4.19
C ILE A 49 -0.95 -12.02 -5.25
N ASP A 50 0.17 -11.84 -5.95
CA ASP A 50 0.42 -10.69 -6.79
C ASP A 50 1.04 -11.08 -8.15
N PRO A 51 0.94 -10.21 -9.17
CA PRO A 51 1.77 -10.30 -10.37
C PRO A 51 3.26 -10.33 -10.03
N ALA A 52 4.07 -11.01 -10.84
CA ALA A 52 5.50 -11.20 -10.59
C ALA A 52 6.33 -9.89 -10.64
N ASP A 53 5.77 -8.84 -11.23
CA ASP A 53 6.36 -7.50 -11.35
C ASP A 53 5.78 -6.47 -10.38
N ALA A 54 4.81 -6.87 -9.54
CA ALA A 54 4.28 -6.03 -8.48
C ALA A 54 5.38 -5.66 -7.47
N LYS A 55 5.32 -4.45 -6.93
CA LYS A 55 6.32 -3.93 -5.97
C LYS A 55 5.70 -3.45 -4.66
N ASP A 56 4.39 -3.42 -4.62
CA ASP A 56 3.52 -2.71 -3.70
C ASP A 56 2.44 -3.65 -3.18
N HIS A 57 2.86 -4.70 -2.47
CA HIS A 57 1.96 -5.64 -1.80
C HIS A 57 1.26 -4.94 -0.63
N ASP A 58 0.02 -4.50 -0.83
CA ASP A 58 -0.75 -3.75 0.16
C ASP A 58 -1.78 -4.59 0.91
N ASP A 59 -2.01 -5.83 0.50
CA ASP A 59 -2.88 -6.78 1.18
C ASP A 59 -2.23 -8.15 1.41
N ALA A 60 -2.71 -8.84 2.45
CA ALA A 60 -2.40 -10.23 2.74
C ALA A 60 -3.63 -10.95 3.26
N VAL A 61 -3.77 -12.24 2.94
CA VAL A 61 -4.96 -13.04 3.25
C VAL A 61 -4.61 -14.34 3.96
N PHE A 62 -5.53 -14.77 4.82
CA PHE A 62 -5.54 -16.11 5.42
C PHE A 62 -6.98 -16.54 5.63
N ALA A 63 -7.27 -17.83 5.43
CA ALA A 63 -8.61 -18.38 5.64
C ALA A 63 -8.54 -19.73 6.35
N THR A 64 -9.45 -19.95 7.29
CA THR A 64 -9.61 -21.21 8.02
C THR A 64 -11.09 -21.54 8.14
N PRO A 65 -11.49 -22.83 8.21
CA PRO A 65 -12.87 -23.18 8.55
C PRO A 65 -13.29 -22.51 9.86
N ASP A 66 -14.53 -22.01 9.88
CA ASP A 66 -15.14 -21.49 11.10
C ASP A 66 -15.49 -22.67 12.03
N THR A 67 -15.20 -22.50 13.32
CA THR A 67 -15.44 -23.51 14.35
C THR A 67 -16.70 -23.23 15.17
N ASP A 68 -17.40 -22.11 14.91
CA ASP A 68 -18.68 -21.82 15.54
C ASP A 68 -19.76 -22.80 15.09
N GLU A 69 -20.34 -23.54 16.04
CA GLU A 69 -21.44 -24.49 15.80
C GLU A 69 -22.68 -23.81 15.18
N LYS A 70 -22.82 -22.50 15.34
CA LYS A 70 -23.90 -21.70 14.74
C LYS A 70 -23.65 -21.36 13.27
N ASN A 71 -22.44 -21.63 12.76
CA ASN A 71 -22.03 -21.35 11.40
C ASN A 71 -21.44 -22.60 10.70
N PRO A 72 -22.21 -23.69 10.57
CA PRO A 72 -21.71 -24.93 10.01
C PRO A 72 -21.28 -24.75 8.55
N GLY A 73 -20.02 -25.07 8.25
CA GLY A 73 -19.41 -24.89 6.94
C GLY A 73 -18.94 -23.47 6.64
N GLY A 74 -18.99 -22.57 7.63
CA GLY A 74 -18.43 -21.22 7.53
C GLY A 74 -16.92 -21.20 7.38
N VAL A 75 -16.39 -20.04 7.02
CA VAL A 75 -14.95 -19.77 6.89
C VAL A 75 -14.66 -18.43 7.56
N LEU A 76 -13.64 -18.39 8.42
CA LEU A 76 -13.08 -17.16 8.92
C LEU A 76 -12.01 -16.68 7.95
N VAL A 77 -12.22 -15.51 7.35
CA VAL A 77 -11.25 -14.87 6.45
C VAL A 77 -10.63 -13.67 7.14
N THR A 78 -9.30 -13.66 7.19
CA THR A 78 -8.50 -12.51 7.60
C THR A 78 -7.98 -11.79 6.36
N VAL A 79 -8.18 -10.48 6.32
CA VAL A 79 -7.60 -9.58 5.32
C VAL A 79 -6.77 -8.54 6.08
N ALA A 80 -5.45 -8.59 5.92
CA ALA A 80 -4.52 -7.62 6.49
C ALA A 80 -4.15 -6.61 5.41
N ILE A 81 -4.41 -5.32 5.65
CA ILE A 81 -4.07 -4.24 4.74
C ILE A 81 -2.89 -3.46 5.31
N ALA A 82 -1.96 -3.04 4.44
CA ALA A 82 -0.85 -2.19 4.81
C ALA A 82 -1.36 -0.91 5.50
N ASP A 83 -0.83 -0.64 6.68
CA ASP A 83 -1.20 0.54 7.47
C ASP A 83 -0.45 1.78 6.95
N VAL A 84 -0.77 2.22 5.73
CA VAL A 84 -0.15 3.39 5.08
C VAL A 84 -0.35 4.65 5.93
N ALA A 85 -1.48 4.77 6.61
CA ALA A 85 -1.79 5.91 7.47
C ALA A 85 -0.90 6.00 8.72
N ALA A 86 -0.23 4.91 9.13
CA ALA A 86 0.81 4.99 10.16
C ALA A 86 2.03 5.81 9.71
N TYR A 87 2.28 5.86 8.39
CA TYR A 87 3.45 6.51 7.79
C TYR A 87 3.11 7.86 7.16
N VAL A 88 1.99 7.95 6.44
CA VAL A 88 1.52 9.18 5.79
C VAL A 88 0.55 9.88 6.73
N ARG A 89 1.04 10.90 7.45
CA ARG A 89 0.27 11.61 8.47
C ARG A 89 -0.34 12.89 7.89
N TYR A 90 -1.56 13.20 8.32
CA TYR A 90 -2.27 14.39 7.86
C TYR A 90 -1.41 15.67 7.95
N GLY A 91 -1.39 16.42 6.86
CA GLY A 91 -0.68 17.69 6.76
C GLY A 91 0.82 17.58 6.57
N THR A 92 1.42 16.39 6.44
CA THR A 92 2.85 16.25 6.13
C THR A 92 3.15 16.44 4.63
N ALA A 93 4.43 16.41 4.24
CA ALA A 93 4.79 16.54 2.83
C ALA A 93 4.32 15.31 2.05
N LEU A 94 4.48 14.11 2.61
CA LEU A 94 3.95 12.86 2.04
C LEU A 94 2.43 12.93 1.81
N ASP A 95 1.66 13.40 2.78
CA ASP A 95 0.19 13.51 2.67
C ASP A 95 -0.23 14.48 1.57
N ARG A 96 0.36 15.68 1.54
CA ARG A 96 0.04 16.68 0.51
C ARG A 96 0.40 16.20 -0.89
N GLU A 97 1.54 15.50 -1.05
CA GLU A 97 1.96 14.99 -2.35
C GLU A 97 1.11 13.77 -2.78
N ALA A 98 0.71 12.90 -1.84
CA ALA A 98 -0.24 11.83 -2.10
C ALA A 98 -1.59 12.38 -2.57
N LEU A 99 -2.14 13.39 -1.87
CA LEU A 99 -3.38 14.06 -2.26
C LEU A 99 -3.28 14.71 -3.64
N LYS A 100 -2.13 15.34 -3.95
CA LYS A 100 -1.88 15.98 -5.25
C LYS A 100 -1.85 14.97 -6.40
N ARG A 101 -1.28 13.79 -6.18
CA ARG A 101 -1.21 12.71 -7.18
C ARG A 101 -2.53 11.96 -7.33
N GLY A 102 -3.25 11.77 -6.23
CA GLY A 102 -4.55 11.12 -6.16
C GLY A 102 -4.48 9.60 -6.29
N ASN A 103 -3.73 9.09 -7.26
CA ASN A 103 -3.56 7.66 -7.51
C ASN A 103 -2.22 7.34 -8.17
N SER A 104 -1.81 6.08 -8.12
CA SER A 104 -0.71 5.57 -8.92
C SER A 104 -1.09 5.51 -10.41
N VAL A 105 -0.13 5.78 -11.29
CA VAL A 105 -0.29 5.69 -12.75
C VAL A 105 0.71 4.68 -13.29
N TYR A 106 0.22 3.57 -13.85
CA TYR A 106 1.03 2.49 -14.39
C TYR A 106 1.08 2.60 -15.92
N PHE A 107 2.26 2.90 -16.47
CA PHE A 107 2.53 2.86 -17.90
C PHE A 107 3.11 1.50 -18.30
N PRO A 108 2.92 1.05 -19.56
CA PRO A 108 3.67 -0.07 -20.12
C PRO A 108 5.19 0.17 -20.12
#